data_AF-A0A4Y8AB08-F1
#
_entry.id   AF-A0A4Y8AB08-F1
#
_cell.length_a   1.000
_cell.length_b   1.000
_cell.length_c   1.000
_cell.angle_alpha   90.00
_cell.angle_beta   90.00
_cell.angle_gamma   90.00
#
_symmetry.space_group_name_H-M   'P 1'
#
loop_
_entity.id
_entity.type
_entity.pdbx_description
1 polymer ?
#
loop_
_entity_poly.entity_id
_entity_poly.type
_entity_poly.pdbx_seq_one_letter_code
_entity_poly.pdbx_strand_id
1 'polypeptide(L)'
;MFKFIIRYFGFLKFVPGLALVFDAFLVLWTLMTNPALLDHMDALEKKVLSWPNTTSTIHKYGGLQLNYGKKELGHIHGNGLLDMLLNRKLKAYVMGNDSKIKDHHSFKDSGWISFYIKDECDKQVALNLFNLAYQWHVNKG
;
A
#
# COMPACT_ATOMS: atom_id res chain seq x y z
N MET A 1 -2.37 -21.23 7.40
CA MET A 1 -1.61 -21.15 6.13
C MET A 1 -0.52 -20.07 6.15
N PHE A 2 -0.84 -18.80 6.38
CA PHE A 2 0.12 -17.68 6.38
C PHE A 2 1.30 -17.80 7.40
N LYS A 3 1.03 -18.17 8.66
CA LYS A 3 2.09 -18.40 9.68
C LYS A 3 3.06 -19.54 9.35
N PHE A 4 2.61 -20.54 8.58
CA PHE A 4 3.43 -21.67 8.15
C PHE A 4 4.46 -21.22 7.10
N ILE A 5 4.02 -20.40 6.13
CA ILE A 5 4.89 -19.85 5.08
C ILE A 5 5.98 -18.97 5.70
N ILE A 6 5.65 -18.08 6.64
CA ILE A 6 6.65 -17.23 7.31
C ILE A 6 7.66 -18.08 8.11
N ARG A 7 7.20 -19.15 8.77
CA ARG A 7 8.06 -20.01 9.59
C ARG A 7 9.07 -20.83 8.77
N TYR A 8 8.67 -21.35 7.61
CA TYR A 8 9.51 -22.25 6.81
C TYR A 8 10.19 -21.57 5.62
N PHE A 9 9.59 -20.52 5.07
CA PHE A 9 10.10 -19.79 3.91
C PHE A 9 10.50 -18.35 4.24
N GLY A 10 10.60 -18.00 5.52
CA GLY A 10 11.02 -16.66 5.95
C GLY A 10 12.42 -16.26 5.49
N PHE A 11 13.26 -17.19 5.04
CA PHE A 11 14.57 -16.91 4.45
C PHE A 11 14.49 -16.31 3.04
N LEU A 12 13.39 -16.56 2.31
CA LEU A 12 13.19 -16.07 0.95
C LEU A 12 13.18 -14.54 0.88
N LYS A 13 12.85 -13.84 1.97
CA LYS A 13 12.94 -12.37 2.05
C LYS A 13 14.37 -11.84 1.89
N PHE A 14 15.39 -12.68 2.06
CA PHE A 14 16.80 -12.32 1.90
C PHE A 14 17.33 -12.60 0.49
N VAL A 15 16.55 -13.28 -0.36
CA VAL A 15 16.93 -13.48 -1.76
C VAL A 15 16.71 -12.17 -2.52
N PRO A 16 17.77 -11.52 -3.03
CA PRO A 16 17.63 -10.25 -3.72
C PRO A 16 16.66 -10.34 -4.91
N GLY A 17 15.72 -9.40 -5.00
CA GLY A 17 14.77 -9.30 -6.10
C GLY A 17 13.58 -10.27 -6.05
N LEU A 18 13.55 -11.27 -5.17
CA LEU A 18 12.46 -12.24 -5.13
C LEU A 18 11.09 -11.59 -4.83
N ALA A 19 11.07 -10.59 -3.96
CA ALA A 19 9.84 -9.86 -3.65
C ALA A 19 9.30 -9.09 -4.86
N LEU A 20 10.19 -8.58 -5.74
CA LEU A 20 9.81 -7.92 -6.98
C LEU A 20 9.19 -8.92 -7.97
N VAL A 21 9.81 -10.09 -8.10
CA VAL A 21 9.30 -11.17 -8.95
C VAL A 21 7.94 -11.65 -8.45
N PHE A 22 7.79 -11.82 -7.13
CA PHE A 22 6.52 -12.20 -6.53
C PHE A 22 5.42 -11.17 -6.80
N ASP A 23 5.71 -9.89 -6.63
CA ASP A 23 4.75 -8.82 -6.92
C ASP A 23 4.40 -8.75 -8.41
N ALA A 24 5.36 -8.97 -9.31
CA ALA A 24 5.09 -9.09 -10.75
C ALA A 24 4.15 -10.27 -11.06
N PHE A 25 4.29 -11.40 -10.36
CA PHE A 25 3.32 -12.50 -10.44
C PHE A 25 1.94 -12.10 -9.92
N LEU A 26 1.85 -11.29 -8.86
CA LEU A 26 0.57 -10.74 -8.40
C LEU A 26 -0.08 -9.87 -9.47
N VAL A 27 0.68 -8.98 -10.13
CA VAL A 27 0.17 -8.15 -11.24
C VAL A 27 -0.36 -9.04 -12.37
N LEU A 28 0.41 -10.04 -12.80
CA LEU A 28 -0.03 -10.97 -13.85
C LEU A 28 -1.30 -11.73 -13.47
N TRP A 29 -1.37 -12.20 -12.22
CA TRP A 29 -2.56 -12.88 -11.71
C TRP A 29 -3.77 -11.94 -11.67
N THR A 30 -3.59 -10.71 -11.20
CA THR A 30 -4.65 -9.69 -11.17
C THR A 30 -5.12 -9.34 -12.58
N LEU A 31 -4.22 -9.18 -13.55
CA LEU A 31 -4.57 -8.95 -14.95
C LEU A 31 -5.52 -10.03 -15.48
N MET A 32 -5.27 -11.30 -15.11
CA MET A 32 -6.07 -12.43 -15.55
C MET A 32 -7.40 -12.59 -14.79
N THR A 33 -7.50 -12.10 -13.56
CA THR A 33 -8.63 -12.40 -12.66
C THR A 33 -9.52 -11.20 -12.34
N ASN A 34 -8.94 -10.00 -12.31
CA ASN A 34 -9.63 -8.74 -12.06
C ASN A 34 -8.84 -7.56 -12.68
N PRO A 35 -8.83 -7.42 -14.02
CA PRO A 35 -8.08 -6.36 -14.70
C PRO A 35 -8.54 -4.95 -14.30
N ALA A 36 -9.80 -4.76 -13.95
CA ALA A 36 -10.33 -3.46 -13.50
C ALA A 36 -9.62 -2.94 -12.24
N LEU A 37 -9.09 -3.83 -11.39
CA LEU A 37 -8.27 -3.41 -10.25
C LEU A 37 -7.00 -2.67 -10.69
N LEU A 38 -6.38 -3.09 -11.80
CA LEU A 38 -5.20 -2.39 -12.32
C LEU A 38 -5.59 -0.98 -12.81
N ASP A 39 -6.72 -0.83 -13.48
CA ASP A 39 -7.24 0.49 -13.88
C ASP A 39 -7.50 1.41 -12.66
N HIS A 40 -8.03 0.85 -11.57
CA HIS A 40 -8.23 1.60 -10.33
C HIS A 40 -6.90 2.02 -9.69
N MET A 41 -5.89 1.15 -9.70
CA MET A 41 -4.55 1.43 -9.19
C MET A 41 -3.84 2.51 -10.02
N ASP A 42 -3.91 2.42 -11.35
CA ASP A 42 -3.33 3.41 -12.27
C ASP A 42 -3.99 4.79 -12.11
N ALA A 43 -5.32 4.83 -12.00
CA ALA A 43 -6.05 6.06 -11.77
C ALA A 43 -5.71 6.69 -10.41
N LEU A 44 -5.52 5.87 -9.37
CA LEU A 44 -5.08 6.31 -8.07
C LEU A 44 -3.66 6.87 -8.12
N GLU A 45 -2.71 6.15 -8.72
CA GLU A 45 -1.32 6.61 -8.90
C GLU A 45 -1.30 7.97 -9.58
N LYS A 46 -1.95 8.10 -10.73
CA LYS A 46 -2.00 9.34 -11.51
C LYS A 46 -2.54 10.51 -10.69
N LYS A 47 -3.55 10.26 -9.85
CA LYS A 47 -4.13 11.29 -8.99
C LYS A 47 -3.18 11.72 -7.87
N VAL A 48 -2.48 10.78 -7.23
CA VAL A 48 -1.50 11.11 -6.18
C VAL A 48 -0.28 11.80 -6.76
N LEU A 49 0.19 11.39 -7.94
CA LEU A 49 1.30 12.02 -8.66
C LEU A 49 0.96 13.42 -9.20
N SER A 50 -0.32 13.82 -9.20
CA SER A 50 -0.70 15.19 -9.53
C SER A 50 -0.52 16.16 -8.35
N TRP A 51 -0.17 15.67 -7.16
CA TRP A 51 0.06 16.53 -5.99
C TRP A 51 1.49 17.09 -6.00
N PRO A 52 1.72 18.31 -5.49
CA PRO A 52 3.07 18.87 -5.42
C PRO A 52 4.05 17.98 -4.65
N ASN A 53 5.27 17.83 -5.17
CA ASN A 53 6.36 17.07 -4.56
C ASN A 53 6.10 15.56 -4.37
N THR A 54 5.13 14.98 -5.09
CA THR A 54 4.93 13.53 -5.09
C THR A 54 5.69 12.83 -6.21
N THR A 55 6.14 11.61 -5.94
CA THR A 55 6.85 10.75 -6.90
C THR A 55 6.46 9.29 -6.68
N SER A 56 6.65 8.43 -7.69
CA SER A 56 6.52 6.99 -7.55
C SER A 56 7.86 6.27 -7.70
N THR A 57 8.01 5.16 -6.99
CA THR A 57 9.16 4.25 -7.04
C THR A 57 8.71 2.81 -6.87
N ILE A 58 9.53 1.84 -7.26
CA ILE A 58 9.29 0.43 -6.90
C ILE A 58 9.66 0.22 -5.44
N HIS A 59 8.75 -0.31 -4.62
CA HIS A 59 9.03 -0.61 -3.22
C HIS A 59 9.99 -1.81 -3.13
N LYS A 60 10.90 -1.80 -2.16
CA LYS A 60 11.94 -2.84 -1.98
C LYS A 60 11.38 -4.25 -1.75
N TYR A 61 10.12 -4.35 -1.31
CA TYR A 61 9.41 -5.63 -1.12
C TYR A 61 8.37 -5.89 -2.22
N GLY A 62 8.50 -5.25 -3.38
CA GLY A 62 7.49 -5.28 -4.44
C GLY A 62 6.37 -4.28 -4.19
N GLY A 63 5.66 -3.93 -5.25
CA GLY A 63 4.58 -2.95 -5.25
C GLY A 63 5.01 -1.56 -5.71
N LEU A 64 4.00 -0.77 -6.07
CA LEU A 64 4.10 0.64 -6.39
C LEU A 64 4.16 1.48 -5.10
N GLN A 65 5.27 2.16 -4.85
CA GLN A 65 5.43 3.09 -3.74
C GLN A 65 5.13 4.52 -4.19
N LEU A 66 4.31 5.23 -3.42
CA LEU A 66 4.04 6.66 -3.59
C LEU A 66 4.73 7.44 -2.48
N ASN A 67 5.37 8.55 -2.84
CA ASN A 67 6.22 9.33 -1.96
C ASN A 67 5.83 10.81 -1.93
N TYR A 68 6.17 11.50 -0.84
CA TYR A 68 6.27 12.95 -0.73
C TYR A 68 7.72 13.33 -0.40
N GLY A 69 8.40 14.00 -1.34
CA GLY A 69 9.85 14.21 -1.26
C GLY A 69 10.59 12.87 -1.08
N LYS A 70 11.28 12.71 0.07
CA LYS A 70 12.01 11.47 0.42
C LYS A 70 11.24 10.56 1.39
N LYS A 71 9.96 10.84 1.65
CA LYS A 71 9.13 10.10 2.61
C LYS A 71 8.09 9.28 1.87
N GLU A 72 7.98 8.01 2.24
CA GLU A 72 6.94 7.14 1.75
C GLU A 72 5.58 7.56 2.31
N LEU A 73 4.59 7.71 1.43
CA LEU A 73 3.19 7.87 1.79
C LEU A 73 2.52 6.51 1.98
N GLY A 74 2.84 5.53 1.12
CA GLY A 74 2.37 4.15 1.18
C GLY A 74 2.74 3.41 -0.11
N HIS A 75 2.54 2.10 -0.13
CA HIS A 75 2.77 1.27 -1.32
C HIS A 75 1.63 0.29 -1.58
N ILE A 76 1.38 -0.02 -2.85
CA ILE A 76 0.31 -0.89 -3.31
C ILE A 76 0.92 -2.08 -4.04
N HIS A 77 0.63 -3.29 -3.57
CA HIS A 77 1.00 -4.54 -4.24
C HIS A 77 0.10 -4.84 -5.43
N GLY A 78 0.58 -5.69 -6.34
CA GLY A 78 -0.15 -6.05 -7.58
C GLY A 78 -1.54 -6.67 -7.37
N ASN A 79 -1.86 -7.12 -6.16
CA ASN A 79 -3.17 -7.65 -5.77
C ASN A 79 -4.09 -6.61 -5.08
N GLY A 80 -3.72 -5.32 -5.12
CA GLY A 80 -4.50 -4.22 -4.51
C GLY A 80 -4.30 -4.04 -3.01
N LEU A 81 -3.37 -4.77 -2.39
CA LEU A 81 -3.02 -4.54 -0.98
C LEU A 81 -2.22 -3.24 -0.84
N LEU A 82 -2.84 -2.23 -0.25
CA LEU A 82 -2.21 -1.00 0.21
C LEU A 82 -1.66 -1.20 1.63
N ASP A 83 -0.35 -1.03 1.77
CA ASP A 83 0.32 -0.92 3.06
C ASP A 83 0.83 0.51 3.26
N MET A 84 0.52 1.10 4.43
CA MET A 84 0.74 2.52 4.67
C MET A 84 1.14 2.78 6.13
N LEU A 85 2.17 3.60 6.32
CA LEU A 85 2.59 4.08 7.63
C LEU A 85 1.93 5.42 7.96
N LEU A 86 0.99 5.41 8.90
CA LEU A 86 0.39 6.62 9.47
C LEU A 86 1.03 6.96 10.82
N ASN A 87 0.71 8.13 11.38
CA ASN A 87 0.90 8.31 12.81
C ASN A 87 -0.21 7.58 13.61
N ARG A 88 0.07 7.23 14.87
CA ARG A 88 -0.86 6.45 15.71
C ARG A 88 -2.25 7.10 15.87
N LYS A 89 -2.33 8.43 15.89
CA LYS A 89 -3.62 9.15 16.01
C LYS A 89 -4.45 9.00 14.72
N LEU A 90 -3.82 9.21 13.55
CA LEU A 90 -4.47 9.02 12.26
C LEU A 90 -4.89 7.56 12.05
N LYS A 91 -4.04 6.60 12.40
CA LYS A 91 -4.38 5.17 12.36
C LYS A 91 -5.65 4.87 13.18
N ALA A 92 -5.70 5.31 14.43
CA ALA A 92 -6.86 5.09 15.30
C ALA A 92 -8.14 5.74 14.71
N TYR A 93 -8.02 6.94 14.15
CA TYR A 93 -9.13 7.64 13.49
C TYR A 93 -9.65 6.87 12.27
N VAL A 94 -8.77 6.45 11.34
CA VAL A 94 -9.22 5.78 10.11
C VAL A 94 -9.79 4.39 10.39
N MET A 95 -9.18 3.63 11.30
CA MET A 95 -9.68 2.31 11.70
C MET A 95 -11.00 2.37 12.47
N GLY A 96 -11.25 3.46 13.19
CA GLY A 96 -12.54 3.70 13.86
C GLY A 96 -13.69 4.03 12.90
N ASN A 97 -13.38 4.60 11.72
CA ASN A 97 -14.37 5.01 10.73
C ASN A 97 -14.62 3.96 9.64
N ASP A 98 -13.63 3.13 9.31
CA ASP A 98 -13.78 2.09 8.31
C ASP A 98 -13.20 0.75 8.79
N SER A 99 -14.11 -0.21 8.99
CA SER A 99 -13.77 -1.56 9.43
C SER A 99 -12.95 -2.36 8.41
N LYS A 100 -12.88 -1.95 7.13
CA LYS A 100 -12.03 -2.58 6.11
C LYS A 100 -10.54 -2.30 6.35
N ILE A 101 -10.21 -1.22 7.03
CA ILE A 101 -8.82 -0.86 7.37
C ILE A 101 -8.37 -1.69 8.56
N LYS A 102 -7.28 -2.45 8.39
CA LYS A 102 -6.76 -3.38 9.40
C LYS A 102 -5.36 -2.98 9.84
N ASP A 103 -4.96 -3.49 11.00
CA ASP A 103 -3.56 -3.48 11.41
C ASP A 103 -2.69 -4.17 10.37
N HIS A 104 -1.51 -3.62 10.12
CA HIS A 104 -0.50 -4.32 9.36
C HIS A 104 -0.08 -5.61 10.08
N HIS A 105 -0.15 -6.73 9.37
CA HIS A 105 -0.03 -8.08 9.93
C HIS A 105 1.28 -8.30 10.73
N SER A 106 2.36 -7.62 10.35
CA SER A 106 3.67 -7.70 11.01
C SER A 106 3.94 -6.62 12.07
N PHE A 107 3.21 -5.50 12.05
CA PHE A 107 3.53 -4.31 12.87
C PHE A 107 2.29 -3.74 13.57
N LYS A 108 1.65 -4.54 14.41
CA LYS A 108 0.37 -4.20 15.07
C LYS A 108 0.48 -2.96 15.98
N ASP A 109 1.52 -2.87 16.81
CA ASP A 109 1.73 -1.75 17.76
C ASP A 109 2.44 -0.52 17.15
N SER A 110 2.28 -0.35 15.84
CA SER A 110 2.85 0.75 15.06
C SER A 110 1.76 1.57 14.40
N GLY A 111 2.15 2.59 13.63
CA GLY A 111 1.25 3.35 12.77
C GLY A 111 0.88 2.65 11.45
N TRP A 112 1.41 1.45 11.19
CA TRP A 112 1.15 0.72 9.97
C TRP A 112 -0.29 0.18 9.91
N ILE A 113 -0.90 0.36 8.74
CA ILE A 113 -2.20 -0.19 8.35
C ILE A 113 -2.07 -0.98 7.05
N SER A 114 -3.03 -1.88 6.83
CA SER A 114 -3.25 -2.59 5.57
C SER A 114 -4.70 -2.39 5.11
N PHE A 115 -4.91 -2.14 3.83
CA PHE A 115 -6.22 -1.96 3.20
C PHE A 115 -6.23 -2.60 1.81
N TYR A 116 -7.32 -3.29 1.45
CA TYR A 116 -7.44 -3.89 0.11
C TYR A 116 -8.31 -3.01 -0.79
N ILE A 117 -7.74 -2.61 -1.93
CA ILE A 117 -8.47 -2.00 -3.03
C ILE A 117 -9.07 -3.14 -3.86
N LYS A 118 -10.39 -3.17 -4.00
CA LYS A 118 -11.09 -4.19 -4.82
C LYS A 118 -11.94 -3.59 -5.93
N ASP A 119 -12.43 -2.39 -5.71
CA ASP A 119 -13.35 -1.69 -6.60
C ASP A 119 -13.11 -0.16 -6.54
N GLU A 120 -13.93 0.56 -7.29
CA GLU A 120 -13.90 2.02 -7.39
C GLU A 120 -14.17 2.73 -6.04
N CYS A 121 -15.02 2.15 -5.17
CA CYS A 121 -15.30 2.71 -3.85
C CYS A 121 -14.06 2.60 -2.96
N ASP A 122 -13.42 1.42 -2.96
CA ASP A 122 -12.18 1.21 -2.22
C ASP A 122 -11.05 2.09 -2.76
N LYS A 123 -10.99 2.34 -4.08
CA LYS A 123 -10.04 3.31 -4.66
C LYS A 123 -10.21 4.70 -4.05
N GLN A 124 -11.46 5.15 -3.88
CA GLN A 124 -11.72 6.46 -3.27
C GLN A 124 -11.33 6.50 -1.79
N VAL A 125 -11.52 5.40 -1.06
CA VAL A 125 -11.02 5.25 0.32
C VAL A 125 -9.49 5.33 0.35
N ALA A 126 -8.80 4.62 -0.54
CA ALA A 126 -7.35 4.65 -0.64
C ALA A 126 -6.82 6.06 -1.00
N LEU A 127 -7.47 6.78 -1.92
CA LEU A 127 -7.14 8.17 -2.21
C LEU A 127 -7.27 9.08 -0.99
N ASN A 128 -8.31 8.89 -0.18
CA ASN A 128 -8.48 9.64 1.06
C ASN A 128 -7.36 9.33 2.07
N LEU A 129 -6.94 8.07 2.17
CA LEU A 129 -5.79 7.67 3.00
C LEU A 129 -4.49 8.33 2.55
N PHE A 130 -4.20 8.32 1.24
CA PHE A 130 -3.04 9.02 0.68
C PHE A 130 -3.11 10.52 0.94
N ASN A 131 -4.28 11.15 0.82
CA ASN A 131 -4.43 12.57 1.10
C ASN A 131 -4.16 12.87 2.58
N LEU A 132 -4.67 12.06 3.52
CA LEU A 132 -4.38 12.21 4.96
C LEU A 132 -2.88 12.10 5.25
N ALA A 133 -2.19 11.12 4.67
CA ALA A 133 -0.75 10.96 4.80
C ALA A 133 0.01 12.15 4.21
N TYR A 134 -0.38 12.59 3.00
CA TYR A 134 0.20 13.74 2.31
C TYR A 134 0.08 15.02 3.14
N GLN A 135 -1.14 15.37 3.61
CA GLN A 135 -1.37 16.55 4.43
C GLN A 135 -0.56 16.52 5.73
N TRP A 136 -0.39 15.34 6.34
CA TRP A 136 0.44 15.20 7.53
C TRP A 136 1.93 15.50 7.25
N HIS A 137 2.43 15.12 6.07
CA HIS A 137 3.80 15.43 5.67
C HIS A 137 3.97 16.90 5.27
N VAL A 138 3.01 17.48 4.55
CA VAL A 138 3.02 18.90 4.17
C VAL A 138 3.02 19.80 5.41
N ASN A 139 2.16 19.51 6.40
CA ASN A 139 2.05 20.33 7.62
C ASN A 139 3.19 20.14 8.62
N LYS A 140 4.12 19.23 8.34
CA LYS A 140 5.31 18.96 9.16
C LYS A 140 6.59 19.61 8.64
N GLY A 141 6.59 20.01 7.35
CA GLY A 141 7.68 20.77 6.73
C GLY A 141 7.53 22.25 7.00
#